data_AF-A0A1G0CIR2-F1
#
_entry.id   AF-A0A1G0CIR2-F1
#
_cell.length_a   1.000
_cell.length_b   1.000
_cell.length_c   1.000
_cell.angle_alpha   90.00
_cell.angle_beta   90.00
_cell.angle_gamma   90.00
#
_symmetry.space_group_name_H-M   'P 1'
#
loop_
_entity.id
_entity.type
_entity.pdbx_description
1 polymer ?
#
loop_
_entity_poly.entity_id
_entity_poly.type
_entity_poly.pdbx_seq_one_letter_code
_entity_poly.pdbx_strand_id
1 'polypeptide(L)'
;MSEEEEEKKVNLREEFEAHLNSPLPLLIRIRNFIFGKETPDNYTKFSFFLALVIWSIFLIWSVLGSIAIRMREMIVDQKEIDVTEMIEARGIELGFEPNAFIDRLEAFHALSICFWLVVFIGLVLLWRKNERFVYFFFTGCGLYLLFMWVMLGFGYYSGDTTFFDKIAFAIMVLHTAVYAYFLKREKSGQQLNFFGVDDEE
;
A
#
# COMPACT_ATOMS: atom_id res chain seq x y z
N MET A 1 55.05 0.85 -16.25
CA MET A 1 54.05 0.81 -15.17
C MET A 1 54.86 0.54 -13.92
N SER A 2 54.92 1.48 -12.99
CA SER A 2 55.71 1.31 -11.76
C SER A 2 55.02 0.32 -10.83
N GLU A 3 55.78 -0.39 -9.98
CA GLU A 3 55.23 -1.32 -8.98
C GLU A 3 54.15 -0.64 -8.10
N GLU A 4 54.31 0.66 -7.80
CA GLU A 4 53.30 1.48 -7.09
C GLU A 4 51.96 1.60 -7.82
N GLU A 5 51.93 1.67 -9.15
CA GLU A 5 50.69 1.76 -9.94
C GLU A 5 49.93 0.42 -9.96
N GLU A 6 50.67 -0.68 -9.92
CA GLU A 6 50.12 -2.04 -9.89
C GLU A 6 49.55 -2.35 -8.51
N GLU A 7 50.27 -2.00 -7.44
CA GLU A 7 49.84 -2.16 -6.05
C GLU A 7 48.60 -1.32 -5.73
N LYS A 8 48.52 -0.07 -6.23
CA LYS A 8 47.31 0.76 -6.12
C LYS A 8 46.10 0.15 -6.84
N LYS A 9 46.29 -0.42 -8.03
CA LYS A 9 45.20 -1.07 -8.77
C LYS A 9 44.68 -2.32 -8.08
N VAL A 10 45.57 -3.11 -7.48
CA VAL A 10 45.19 -4.30 -6.70
C VAL A 10 44.40 -3.90 -5.46
N ASN A 11 44.88 -2.91 -4.69
CA ASN A 11 44.17 -2.40 -3.51
C ASN A 11 42.78 -1.82 -3.85
N LEU A 12 42.67 -1.01 -4.91
CA LEU A 12 41.38 -0.48 -5.39
C LEU A 12 40.41 -1.59 -5.80
N ARG A 13 40.94 -2.67 -6.39
CA ARG A 13 40.12 -3.81 -6.84
C ARG A 13 39.64 -4.64 -5.66
N GLU A 14 40.50 -4.89 -4.67
CA GLU A 14 40.13 -5.58 -3.42
C GLU A 14 39.13 -4.76 -2.59
N GLU A 15 39.31 -3.44 -2.50
CA GLU A 15 38.37 -2.54 -1.81
C GLU A 15 37.01 -2.48 -2.51
N PHE A 16 37.00 -2.49 -3.85
CA PHE A 16 35.78 -2.54 -4.66
C PHE A 16 35.07 -3.90 -4.55
N GLU A 17 35.81 -5.00 -4.56
CA GLU A 17 35.28 -6.36 -4.36
C GLU A 17 34.75 -6.54 -2.92
N ALA A 18 35.42 -5.98 -1.91
CA ALA A 18 34.93 -5.96 -0.53
C ALA A 18 33.66 -5.11 -0.38
N HIS A 19 33.57 -3.98 -1.10
CA HIS A 19 32.36 -3.16 -1.13
C HIS A 19 31.19 -3.86 -1.84
N LEU A 20 31.45 -4.72 -2.83
CA LEU A 20 30.45 -5.53 -3.52
C LEU A 20 29.99 -6.77 -2.74
N ASN A 21 30.85 -7.35 -1.91
CA ASN A 21 30.56 -8.55 -1.11
C ASN A 21 29.77 -8.29 0.19
N SER A 22 29.55 -7.02 0.53
CA SER A 22 28.71 -6.63 1.66
C SER A 22 27.23 -6.56 1.24
N PRO A 23 26.25 -7.00 2.04
CA PRO A 23 24.82 -6.78 1.77
C PRO A 23 24.36 -5.33 2.04
N LEU A 24 25.20 -4.52 2.70
CA LEU A 24 24.92 -3.11 3.02
C LEU A 24 24.68 -2.21 1.79
N PRO A 25 25.42 -2.28 0.67
CA PRO A 25 25.19 -1.46 -0.51
C PRO A 25 23.86 -1.79 -1.19
N LEU A 26 23.41 -3.05 -1.15
CA LEU A 26 22.10 -3.44 -1.68
C LEU A 26 20.97 -2.86 -0.83
N LEU A 27 21.05 -2.97 0.50
CA LEU A 27 20.08 -2.38 1.42
C LEU A 27 20.02 -0.85 1.28
N ILE A 28 21.17 -0.18 1.17
CA ILE A 28 21.25 1.27 0.95
C ILE A 28 20.66 1.65 -0.41
N ARG A 29 20.90 0.85 -1.45
CA ARG A 29 20.33 1.09 -2.79
C ARG A 29 18.81 0.90 -2.81
N ILE A 30 18.28 -0.15 -2.16
CA ILE A 30 16.84 -0.37 -2.02
C ILE A 30 16.21 0.74 -1.18
N ARG A 31 16.81 1.10 -0.04
CA ARG A 31 16.37 2.21 0.80
C ARG A 31 16.30 3.51 0.02
N ASN A 32 17.36 3.86 -0.70
CA ASN A 32 17.38 5.08 -1.51
C ASN A 32 16.40 5.00 -2.69
N PHE A 33 16.18 3.80 -3.25
CA PHE A 33 15.19 3.55 -4.28
C PHE A 33 13.74 3.66 -3.78
N ILE A 34 13.47 3.46 -2.50
CA ILE A 34 12.13 3.63 -1.91
C ILE A 34 12.02 5.03 -1.29
N PHE A 35 12.83 5.34 -0.30
CA PHE A 35 12.73 6.54 0.53
C PHE A 35 13.45 7.77 -0.04
N GLY A 36 14.24 7.63 -1.11
CA GLY A 36 15.07 8.72 -1.61
C GLY A 36 16.29 8.97 -0.71
N LYS A 37 17.04 10.02 -1.03
CA LYS A 37 18.24 10.42 -0.26
C LYS A 37 17.91 11.41 0.86
N GLU A 38 16.80 12.14 0.72
CA GLU A 38 16.37 13.17 1.65
C GLU A 38 15.14 12.72 2.41
N THR A 39 15.12 12.99 3.72
CA THR A 39 13.94 12.74 4.55
C THR A 39 12.95 13.89 4.40
N PRO A 40 11.66 13.62 4.21
CA PRO A 40 10.67 14.67 4.07
C PRO A 40 10.36 15.34 5.42
N ASP A 41 9.57 16.42 5.38
CA ASP A 41 9.11 17.14 6.55
C ASP A 41 8.20 16.29 7.46
N ASN A 42 7.94 16.78 8.68
CA ASN A 42 7.18 16.05 9.69
C ASN A 42 5.71 15.79 9.28
N TYR A 43 5.08 16.71 8.55
CA TYR A 43 3.71 16.53 8.10
C TYR A 43 3.63 15.45 7.01
N THR A 44 4.59 15.43 6.07
CA THR A 44 4.73 14.34 5.10
C THR A 44 4.98 13.00 5.79
N LYS A 45 5.86 12.94 6.80
CA LYS A 45 6.11 11.72 7.58
C LYS A 45 4.84 11.22 8.25
N PHE A 46 4.11 12.10 8.94
CA PHE A 46 2.84 11.76 9.59
C PHE A 46 1.82 11.21 8.57
N SER A 47 1.65 11.92 7.45
CA SER A 47 0.76 11.53 6.35
C SER A 47 1.11 10.15 5.80
N PHE A 48 2.40 9.91 5.55
CA PHE A 48 2.89 8.64 5.07
C PHE A 48 2.64 7.51 6.06
N PHE A 49 3.01 7.67 7.34
CA PHE A 49 2.85 6.59 8.33
C PHE A 49 1.39 6.28 8.65
N LEU A 50 0.54 7.30 8.75
CA LEU A 50 -0.91 7.11 8.90
C LEU A 50 -1.46 6.26 7.75
N ALA A 51 -1.14 6.63 6.51
CA ALA A 51 -1.61 5.91 5.34
C ALA A 51 -0.97 4.51 5.21
N LEU A 52 0.31 4.35 5.58
CA LEU A 52 1.01 3.07 5.54
C LEU A 52 0.42 2.06 6.53
N VAL A 53 0.05 2.50 7.74
CA VAL A 53 -0.59 1.63 8.73
C VAL A 53 -1.94 1.15 8.20
N ILE A 54 -2.78 2.05 7.70
CA ILE A 54 -4.09 1.70 7.16
C ILE A 54 -3.95 0.79 5.93
N TRP A 55 -3.06 1.14 5.01
CA TRP A 55 -2.71 0.32 3.86
C TRP A 55 -2.29 -1.10 4.24
N SER A 56 -1.47 -1.24 5.29
CA SER A 56 -1.00 -2.55 5.76
C SER A 56 -2.15 -3.40 6.25
N ILE A 57 -3.11 -2.81 6.97
CA ILE A 57 -4.32 -3.51 7.42
C ILE A 57 -5.09 -4.05 6.22
N PHE A 58 -5.36 -3.23 5.20
CA PHE A 58 -6.11 -3.65 4.03
C PHE A 58 -5.38 -4.68 3.17
N LEU A 59 -4.06 -4.55 3.02
CA LEU A 59 -3.25 -5.54 2.30
C LEU A 59 -3.27 -6.88 3.03
N ILE A 60 -3.03 -6.88 4.35
CA ILE A 60 -3.08 -8.10 5.18
C ILE A 60 -4.46 -8.72 5.09
N TRP A 61 -5.52 -7.93 5.17
CA TRP A 61 -6.89 -8.43 5.06
C TRP A 61 -7.18 -9.06 3.70
N SER A 62 -6.67 -8.47 2.63
CA SER A 62 -6.80 -9.04 1.27
C SER A 62 -6.05 -10.36 1.11
N VAL A 63 -4.85 -10.46 1.69
CA VAL A 63 -4.05 -11.69 1.69
C VAL A 63 -4.71 -12.78 2.54
N LEU A 64 -5.13 -12.45 3.76
CA LEU A 64 -5.81 -13.40 4.65
C LEU A 64 -7.13 -13.88 4.05
N GLY A 65 -7.92 -12.99 3.45
CA GLY A 65 -9.16 -13.36 2.75
C GLY A 65 -8.90 -14.33 1.59
N SER A 66 -7.89 -14.06 0.77
CA SER A 66 -7.51 -14.95 -0.34
C SER A 66 -7.04 -16.32 0.17
N ILE A 67 -6.22 -16.37 1.22
CA ILE A 67 -5.75 -17.62 1.82
C ILE A 67 -6.91 -18.40 2.43
N ALA A 68 -7.78 -17.75 3.21
CA ALA A 68 -8.89 -18.39 3.90
C ALA A 68 -9.85 -19.08 2.92
N ILE A 69 -10.17 -18.43 1.80
CA ILE A 69 -11.08 -19.00 0.79
C ILE A 69 -10.43 -20.19 0.06
N ARG A 70 -9.14 -20.11 -0.25
CA ARG A 70 -8.38 -21.19 -0.91
C ARG A 70 -8.16 -22.40 -0.03
N MET A 71 -7.99 -22.17 1.28
CA MET A 71 -7.76 -23.24 2.26
C MET A 71 -9.06 -23.75 2.90
N ARG A 72 -10.24 -23.37 2.39
CA ARG A 72 -11.53 -23.71 3.01
C ARG A 72 -11.72 -25.21 3.26
N GLU A 73 -11.32 -26.07 2.32
CA GLU A 73 -11.41 -27.54 2.46
C GLU A 73 -10.57 -28.03 3.63
N MET A 74 -9.33 -27.54 3.75
CA MET A 74 -8.45 -27.87 4.86
C MET A 74 -9.00 -27.37 6.22
N ILE A 75 -9.68 -26.22 6.22
CA ILE A 75 -10.32 -25.68 7.44
C ILE A 75 -11.48 -26.58 7.86
N VAL A 76 -12.28 -27.05 6.91
CA VAL A 76 -13.38 -28.00 7.16
C VAL A 76 -12.81 -29.30 7.75
N ASP A 77 -11.77 -29.85 7.14
CA ASP A 77 -11.14 -31.10 7.58
C ASP A 77 -10.55 -31.02 9.00
N GLN A 78 -10.04 -29.85 9.41
CA GLN A 78 -9.36 -29.69 10.70
C GLN A 78 -10.26 -29.17 11.82
N LYS A 79 -11.28 -28.38 11.49
CA LYS A 79 -12.14 -27.71 12.47
C LYS A 79 -13.58 -28.20 12.47
N GLU A 80 -13.95 -29.08 11.54
CA GLU A 80 -15.32 -29.56 11.33
C GLU A 80 -16.33 -28.42 11.11
N ILE A 81 -15.86 -27.27 10.61
CA ILE A 81 -16.70 -26.11 10.28
C ILE A 81 -16.89 -26.09 8.77
N ASP A 82 -18.13 -26.18 8.31
CA ASP A 82 -18.45 -26.05 6.88
C ASP A 82 -18.38 -24.59 6.43
N VAL A 83 -17.15 -24.13 6.19
CA VAL A 83 -16.86 -22.77 5.73
C VAL A 83 -17.49 -22.51 4.36
N THR A 84 -17.63 -23.53 3.52
CA THR A 84 -18.24 -23.40 2.19
C THR A 84 -19.71 -23.08 2.35
N GLU A 85 -20.46 -23.88 3.12
CA GLU A 85 -21.87 -23.66 3.39
C GLU A 85 -22.11 -22.27 4.00
N MET A 86 -21.30 -21.85 4.97
CA MET A 86 -21.41 -20.53 5.59
C MET A 86 -21.25 -19.38 4.58
N ILE A 87 -20.25 -19.45 3.70
CA ILE A 87 -20.00 -18.39 2.72
C ILE A 87 -21.08 -18.41 1.64
N GLU A 88 -21.54 -19.58 1.21
CA GLU A 88 -22.62 -19.71 0.23
C GLU A 88 -23.95 -19.19 0.75
N ALA A 89 -24.33 -19.55 1.99
CA ALA A 89 -25.54 -19.06 2.63
C ALA A 89 -25.55 -17.52 2.66
N ARG A 90 -24.42 -16.91 3.02
CA ARG A 90 -24.29 -15.45 3.00
C ARG A 90 -24.37 -14.88 1.58
N GLY A 91 -23.74 -15.53 0.60
CA GLY A 91 -23.83 -15.14 -0.81
C GLY A 91 -25.28 -15.10 -1.30
N ILE A 92 -26.09 -16.10 -0.94
CA ILE A 92 -27.51 -16.17 -1.29
C ILE A 92 -28.29 -15.03 -0.63
N GLU A 93 -28.03 -14.72 0.65
CA GLU A 93 -28.63 -13.56 1.34
C GLU A 93 -28.29 -12.22 0.67
N LEU A 94 -27.11 -12.12 0.06
CA LEU A 94 -26.67 -10.95 -0.72
C LEU A 94 -27.22 -10.93 -2.16
N GLY A 95 -27.98 -11.95 -2.57
CA GLY A 95 -28.62 -12.05 -3.89
C GLY A 95 -27.75 -12.68 -4.97
N PHE A 96 -26.72 -13.46 -4.61
CA PHE A 96 -25.89 -14.20 -5.56
C PHE A 96 -26.50 -15.58 -5.87
N GLU A 97 -26.29 -16.03 -7.10
CA GLU A 97 -26.52 -17.42 -7.48
C GLU A 97 -25.56 -18.36 -6.70
N PRO A 98 -25.95 -19.61 -6.44
CA PRO A 98 -25.09 -20.60 -5.79
C PRO A 98 -23.72 -20.72 -6.45
N ASN A 99 -22.66 -20.93 -5.66
CA ASN A 99 -21.24 -20.94 -6.06
C ASN A 99 -20.66 -19.62 -6.62
N ALA A 100 -21.48 -18.72 -7.19
CA ALA A 100 -20.98 -17.50 -7.84
C ALA A 100 -20.34 -16.52 -6.85
N PHE A 101 -20.78 -16.49 -5.59
CA PHE A 101 -20.25 -15.58 -4.59
C PHE A 101 -18.81 -15.93 -4.17
N ILE A 102 -18.52 -17.21 -3.93
CA ILE A 102 -17.18 -17.67 -3.52
C ILE A 102 -16.15 -17.31 -4.60
N ASP A 103 -16.44 -17.62 -5.87
CA ASP A 103 -15.54 -17.32 -6.99
C ASP A 103 -15.25 -15.82 -7.11
N ARG A 104 -16.29 -14.99 -6.96
CA ARG A 104 -16.16 -13.53 -7.03
C ARG A 104 -15.42 -12.97 -5.82
N LEU A 105 -15.65 -13.53 -4.63
CA LEU A 105 -14.97 -13.13 -3.40
C LEU A 105 -13.49 -13.48 -3.45
N GLU A 106 -13.14 -14.68 -3.92
CA GLU A 106 -11.74 -15.08 -4.13
C GLU A 106 -11.05 -14.14 -5.12
N ALA A 107 -11.66 -13.93 -6.28
CA ALA A 107 -11.12 -13.08 -7.33
C ALA A 107 -10.97 -11.62 -6.86
N PHE A 108 -11.94 -11.10 -6.08
CA PHE A 108 -11.86 -9.78 -5.50
C PHE A 108 -10.68 -9.63 -4.53
N HIS A 109 -10.47 -10.58 -3.61
CA HIS A 109 -9.33 -10.52 -2.69
C HIS A 109 -7.99 -10.60 -3.43
N ALA A 110 -7.88 -11.45 -4.46
CA ALA A 110 -6.68 -11.54 -5.29
C ALA A 110 -6.40 -10.23 -6.05
N LEU A 111 -7.41 -9.63 -6.69
CA LEU A 111 -7.28 -8.34 -7.38
C LEU A 111 -6.97 -7.19 -6.40
N SER A 112 -7.57 -7.22 -5.21
CA SER A 112 -7.35 -6.23 -4.16
C SER A 112 -5.88 -6.13 -3.77
N ILE A 113 -5.16 -7.25 -3.71
CA ILE A 113 -3.70 -7.24 -3.48
C ILE A 113 -3.00 -6.39 -4.56
N CYS A 114 -3.33 -6.57 -5.84
CA CYS A 114 -2.76 -5.78 -6.93
C CYS A 114 -3.09 -4.28 -6.78
N PHE A 115 -4.33 -3.94 -6.43
CA PHE A 115 -4.72 -2.54 -6.20
C PHE A 115 -3.96 -1.92 -5.03
N TRP A 116 -3.77 -2.66 -3.94
CA TRP A 116 -2.98 -2.20 -2.81
C TRP A 116 -1.50 -2.04 -3.16
N LEU A 117 -0.92 -2.86 -4.03
CA LEU A 117 0.42 -2.62 -4.56
C LEU A 117 0.50 -1.32 -5.38
N VAL A 118 -0.53 -0.98 -6.15
CA VAL A 118 -0.62 0.32 -6.84
C VAL A 118 -0.69 1.48 -5.83
N VAL A 119 -1.49 1.35 -4.77
CA VAL A 119 -1.54 2.35 -3.68
C VAL A 119 -0.17 2.50 -3.02
N PHE A 120 0.56 1.40 -2.81
CA PHE A 120 1.90 1.43 -2.23
C PHE A 120 2.89 2.23 -3.08
N ILE A 121 2.85 2.09 -4.41
CA ILE A 121 3.63 2.95 -5.31
C ILE A 121 3.29 4.43 -5.07
N GLY A 122 2.01 4.75 -4.89
CA GLY A 122 1.56 6.07 -4.47
C GLY A 122 2.19 6.50 -3.15
N LEU A 123 2.19 5.67 -2.11
CA LEU A 123 2.82 5.99 -0.82
C LEU A 123 4.33 6.26 -0.93
N VAL A 124 5.04 5.49 -1.75
CA VAL A 124 6.47 5.70 -2.01
C VAL A 124 6.72 7.07 -2.68
N LEU A 125 5.87 7.45 -3.64
CA LEU A 125 5.95 8.77 -4.27
C LEU A 125 5.52 9.91 -3.34
N LEU A 126 4.56 9.66 -2.44
CA LEU A 126 4.13 10.59 -1.40
C LEU A 126 5.30 10.93 -0.48
N TRP A 127 6.02 9.92 0.01
CA TRP A 127 7.22 10.12 0.82
C TRP A 127 8.27 11.01 0.12
N ARG A 128 8.39 10.86 -1.20
CA ARG A 128 9.30 11.64 -2.05
C ARG A 128 8.75 13.02 -2.43
N LYS A 129 7.58 13.42 -1.90
CA LYS A 129 6.90 14.68 -2.22
C LYS A 129 6.72 14.86 -3.74
N ASN A 130 6.46 13.78 -4.47
CA ASN A 130 6.26 13.79 -5.91
C ASN A 130 4.75 13.81 -6.21
N GLU A 131 4.24 14.89 -6.79
CA GLU A 131 2.81 15.10 -7.08
C GLU A 131 2.14 13.98 -7.87
N ARG A 132 2.92 13.21 -8.65
CA ARG A 132 2.40 12.04 -9.38
C ARG A 132 1.85 10.95 -8.46
N PHE A 133 2.17 10.99 -7.16
CA PHE A 133 1.63 10.08 -6.16
C PHE A 133 0.10 10.04 -6.16
N VAL A 134 -0.55 11.18 -6.43
CA VAL A 134 -2.01 11.32 -6.49
C VAL A 134 -2.61 10.33 -7.48
N TYR A 135 -2.02 10.19 -8.67
CA TYR A 135 -2.55 9.28 -9.68
C TYR A 135 -2.52 7.82 -9.21
N PHE A 136 -1.41 7.36 -8.64
CA PHE A 136 -1.29 5.98 -8.16
C PHE A 136 -2.17 5.73 -6.93
N PHE A 137 -2.12 6.62 -5.94
CA PHE A 137 -2.85 6.46 -4.69
C PHE A 137 -4.37 6.45 -4.91
N PHE A 138 -4.92 7.47 -5.57
CA PHE A 138 -6.37 7.58 -5.76
C PHE A 138 -6.90 6.58 -6.79
N THR A 139 -6.13 6.24 -7.82
CA THR A 139 -6.55 5.19 -8.77
C THR A 139 -6.59 3.83 -8.09
N GLY A 140 -5.58 3.47 -7.29
CA GLY A 140 -5.58 2.21 -6.55
C GLY A 140 -6.75 2.11 -5.57
N CYS A 141 -7.00 3.17 -4.78
CA CYS A 141 -8.15 3.23 -3.87
C CYS A 141 -9.49 3.17 -4.61
N GLY A 142 -9.61 3.89 -5.73
CA GLY A 142 -10.81 3.91 -6.55
C GLY A 142 -11.10 2.54 -7.19
N LEU A 143 -10.07 1.87 -7.71
CA LEU A 143 -10.19 0.52 -8.28
C LEU A 143 -10.61 -0.50 -7.21
N TYR A 144 -10.02 -0.44 -6.01
CA TYR A 144 -10.42 -1.30 -4.90
C TYR A 144 -11.93 -1.17 -4.59
N LEU A 145 -12.41 0.06 -4.40
CA LEU A 145 -13.82 0.30 -4.07
C LEU A 145 -14.76 -0.05 -5.24
N LEU A 146 -14.36 0.30 -6.48
CA LEU A 146 -15.13 0.00 -7.68
C LEU A 146 -15.30 -1.52 -7.87
N PHE A 147 -14.20 -2.27 -7.78
CA PHE A 147 -14.25 -3.73 -7.95
C PHE A 147 -14.97 -4.41 -6.79
N MET A 148 -14.89 -3.88 -5.57
CA MET A 148 -15.73 -4.37 -4.47
C MET A 148 -17.21 -4.26 -4.84
N TRP A 149 -17.66 -3.11 -5.34
CA TRP A 149 -19.06 -2.92 -5.72
C TRP A 149 -19.47 -3.74 -6.94
N VAL A 150 -18.62 -3.83 -7.96
CA VAL A 150 -18.93 -4.57 -9.19
C VAL A 150 -18.96 -6.08 -8.94
N MET A 151 -18.03 -6.60 -8.13
CA MET A 151 -17.92 -8.05 -7.92
C MET A 151 -18.81 -8.54 -6.79
N LEU A 152 -18.90 -7.79 -5.68
CA LEU A 152 -19.58 -8.23 -4.45
C LEU A 152 -20.89 -7.47 -4.18
N GLY A 153 -21.17 -6.42 -4.95
CA GLY A 153 -22.40 -5.64 -4.82
C GLY A 153 -22.35 -4.65 -3.66
N PHE A 154 -23.29 -3.71 -3.68
CA PHE A 154 -23.43 -2.72 -2.61
C PHE A 154 -23.89 -3.35 -1.28
N GLY A 155 -24.65 -4.46 -1.34
CA GLY A 155 -25.08 -5.21 -0.15
C GLY A 155 -23.90 -5.73 0.67
N TYR A 156 -22.86 -6.26 0.01
CA TYR A 156 -21.63 -6.66 0.68
C TYR A 156 -20.91 -5.45 1.31
N TYR A 157 -20.80 -4.34 0.59
CA TYR A 157 -20.17 -3.12 1.14
C TYR A 157 -20.94 -2.60 2.36
N SER A 158 -22.26 -2.54 2.33
CA SER A 158 -23.06 -2.00 3.43
C SER A 158 -23.15 -2.96 4.61
N GLY A 159 -23.37 -4.25 4.36
CA GLY A 159 -23.63 -5.28 5.36
C GLY A 159 -22.40 -6.02 5.89
N ASP A 160 -21.41 -6.30 5.05
CA ASP A 160 -20.32 -7.23 5.38
C ASP A 160 -18.96 -6.54 5.54
N THR A 161 -18.76 -5.40 4.89
CA THR A 161 -17.58 -4.57 5.17
C THR A 161 -17.75 -3.90 6.53
N THR A 162 -16.77 -4.08 7.42
CA THR A 162 -16.89 -3.59 8.79
C THR A 162 -16.95 -2.06 8.82
N PHE A 163 -17.57 -1.52 9.88
CA PHE A 163 -17.60 -0.06 10.07
C PHE A 163 -16.20 0.53 10.29
N PHE A 164 -15.31 -0.24 10.93
CA PHE A 164 -13.91 0.11 11.07
C PHE A 164 -13.24 0.30 9.70
N ASP A 165 -13.42 -0.64 8.76
CA ASP A 165 -12.83 -0.55 7.43
C ASP A 165 -13.32 0.70 6.68
N LYS A 166 -14.62 0.98 6.75
CA LYS A 166 -15.22 2.18 6.13
C LYS A 166 -14.59 3.46 6.65
N ILE A 167 -14.44 3.58 7.97
CA ILE A 167 -13.81 4.75 8.60
C ILE A 167 -12.33 4.82 8.27
N ALA A 168 -11.59 3.73 8.39
CA ALA A 168 -10.15 3.70 8.12
C ALA A 168 -9.86 4.10 6.67
N PHE A 169 -10.62 3.56 5.71
CA PHE A 169 -10.52 3.94 4.31
C PHE A 169 -10.83 5.43 4.10
N ALA A 170 -11.91 5.94 4.71
CA ALA A 170 -12.27 7.35 4.61
C ALA A 170 -11.19 8.27 5.19
N ILE A 171 -10.65 7.96 6.37
CA ILE A 171 -9.55 8.70 7.00
C ILE A 171 -8.35 8.72 6.06
N MET A 172 -7.94 7.57 5.54
CA MET A 172 -6.78 7.45 4.67
C MET A 172 -6.94 8.27 3.37
N VAL A 173 -8.13 8.22 2.74
CA VAL A 173 -8.40 8.93 1.47
C VAL A 173 -8.53 10.43 1.71
N LEU A 174 -9.32 10.86 2.69
CA LEU A 174 -9.55 12.28 2.97
C LEU A 174 -8.28 12.96 3.47
N HIS A 175 -7.55 12.33 4.39
CA HIS A 175 -6.29 12.87 4.88
C HIS A 175 -5.26 13.02 3.75
N THR A 176 -5.14 12.00 2.89
CA THR A 176 -4.24 12.06 1.73
C THR A 176 -4.68 13.11 0.70
N ALA A 177 -5.97 13.38 0.54
CA ALA A 177 -6.47 14.45 -0.31
C ALA A 177 -6.10 15.84 0.22
N VAL A 178 -6.21 16.04 1.54
CA VAL A 178 -5.75 17.25 2.22
C VAL A 178 -4.24 17.41 2.04
N TYR A 179 -3.46 16.34 2.23
CA TYR A 179 -2.02 16.35 1.97
C TYR A 179 -1.70 16.72 0.51
N ALA A 180 -2.39 16.14 -0.47
CA ALA A 180 -2.21 16.43 -1.88
C ALA A 180 -2.43 17.91 -2.21
N TYR A 181 -3.48 18.50 -1.61
CA TYR A 181 -3.78 19.93 -1.75
C TYR A 181 -2.62 20.79 -1.22
N PHE A 182 -2.09 20.49 -0.03
CA PHE A 182 -0.97 21.22 0.54
C PHE A 182 0.33 21.05 -0.26
N LEU A 183 0.65 19.82 -0.69
CA LEU A 183 1.83 19.57 -1.49
C LEU A 183 1.82 20.39 -2.79
N LYS A 184 0.67 20.47 -3.46
CA LYS A 184 0.51 21.26 -4.69
C LYS A 184 0.77 22.75 -4.45
N ARG A 185 0.30 23.28 -3.31
CA ARG A 185 0.53 24.69 -2.93
C ARG A 185 2.01 24.94 -2.62
N GLU A 186 2.64 24.04 -1.88
CA GLU A 186 4.08 24.11 -1.59
C GLU A 186 4.91 24.13 -2.88
N LYS A 187 4.62 23.22 -3.83
CA LYS A 187 5.31 23.15 -5.12
C LYS A 187 5.07 24.37 -6.00
N SER A 188 3.95 25.07 -5.83
CA SER A 188 3.65 26.33 -6.51
C SER A 188 4.34 27.56 -5.89
N GLY A 189 5.15 27.38 -4.83
CA GLY A 189 5.90 28.46 -4.18
C GLY A 189 5.07 29.33 -3.24
N GLN A 190 3.85 28.90 -2.88
CA GLN A 190 3.06 29.59 -1.86
C GLN A 190 3.60 29.24 -0.47
N GLN A 191 3.94 30.25 0.34
CA GLN A 191 4.28 30.03 1.75
C GLN A 191 3.08 29.43 2.47
N LEU A 192 3.28 28.28 3.09
CA LEU A 192 2.27 27.54 3.84
C LEU A 192 2.54 27.69 5.32
N ASN A 193 1.98 28.73 5.93
CA ASN A 193 1.87 28.80 7.37
C ASN A 193 0.77 27.85 7.84
N PHE A 194 1.16 26.63 8.22
CA PHE A 194 0.26 25.61 8.75
C PHE A 194 -0.56 26.10 9.97
N PHE A 195 -0.01 27.06 10.73
CA PHE A 195 -0.64 27.68 11.89
C PHE A 195 -1.01 29.17 11.70
N GLY A 196 -0.85 29.71 10.49
CA GLY A 196 -1.15 31.13 10.24
C GLY A 196 -0.28 32.14 10.98
N VAL A 197 0.94 31.76 11.41
CA VAL A 197 1.90 32.73 11.96
C VAL A 197 2.71 33.28 10.81
N ASP A 198 2.27 34.40 10.26
CA ASP A 198 3.09 35.18 9.35
C ASP A 198 4.41 35.49 10.07
N ASP A 199 5.52 35.02 9.50
CA ASP A 199 6.84 35.49 9.89
C ASP A 199 6.91 36.95 9.40
N GLU A 200 6.41 37.86 10.22
CA GLU A 200 6.59 39.30 10.05
C GLU A 200 8.10 39.59 10.17
N GLU A 201 8.74 39.91 9.03
CA GLU A 201 9.97 40.72 9.00
C GLU A 201 9.67 42.17 9.36
#